data_AF-A0A918HTE9-F1
#
_entry.id   AF-A0A918HTE9-F1
#
_cell.length_a   1.000
_cell.length_b   1.000
_cell.length_c   1.000
_cell.angle_alpha   90.00
_cell.angle_beta   90.00
_cell.angle_gamma   90.00
#
_symmetry.space_group_name_H-M   'P 1'
#
loop_
_entity.id
_entity.type
_entity.pdbx_description
1 polymer ?
#
loop_
_entity_poly.entity_id
_entity_poly.type
_entity_poly.pdbx_seq_one_letter_code
_entity_poly.pdbx_strand_id
1 'polypeptide(L)'
;MSTTGRAVYDPAEDGEGAAWADEREERRQGAALRRAMWGQERQGARDELRARVWLSADASRQLRAVVAGRAGLSPEQVLAQLADRARVDDAGAVLDPFVL
;
A
#
# COMPACT_ATOMS: atom_id res chain seq x y z
N MET A 1 40.18 35.91 33.43
CA MET A 1 40.43 35.21 32.16
C MET A 1 39.29 34.21 31.96
N SER A 2 38.39 34.47 31.01
CA SER A 2 37.18 33.68 30.80
C SER A 2 37.46 32.64 29.71
N THR A 3 37.72 31.40 30.11
CA THR A 3 37.86 30.28 29.17
C THR A 3 36.47 29.83 28.76
N THR A 4 36.06 30.23 27.56
CA THR A 4 34.86 29.77 26.87
C THR A 4 34.93 28.25 26.75
N GLY A 5 34.05 27.51 27.44
CA GLY A 5 34.04 26.04 27.52
C GLY A 5 33.88 25.29 26.18
N ARG A 6 33.83 26.02 25.06
CA ARG A 6 33.79 25.49 23.69
C ARG A 6 35.16 25.08 23.14
N ALA A 7 36.26 25.61 23.69
CA ALA A 7 37.62 25.34 23.18
C ALA A 7 38.22 23.99 23.65
N VAL A 8 37.52 23.27 24.54
CA VAL A 8 38.00 22.01 25.16
C VAL A 8 37.20 20.79 24.69
N TYR A 9 36.06 21.00 24.03
CA TYR A 9 35.23 19.90 23.55
C TYR A 9 35.70 19.47 22.15
N ASP A 10 36.26 18.26 22.07
CA ASP A 10 36.51 17.57 20.81
C ASP A 10 35.34 16.61 20.52
N PRO A 11 34.51 16.89 19.51
CA PRO A 11 33.41 16.00 19.12
C PRO A 11 33.88 14.60 18.68
N ALA A 12 35.15 14.43 18.28
CA ALA A 12 35.70 13.15 17.87
C ALA A 12 35.99 12.22 19.07
N GLU A 13 36.13 12.78 20.28
CA GLU A 13 36.33 12.01 21.52
C GLU A 13 34.99 11.77 22.27
N ASP A 14 33.91 12.41 21.85
CA ASP A 14 32.58 12.28 22.45
C ASP A 14 31.77 11.12 21.84
N GLY A 15 32.14 9.90 22.23
CA GLY A 15 31.42 8.69 21.84
C GLY A 15 29.96 8.66 22.31
N GLU A 16 29.61 9.34 23.40
CA GLU A 16 28.24 9.41 23.92
C GLU A 16 27.38 10.35 23.07
N GLY A 17 27.92 11.51 22.71
CA GLY A 17 27.29 12.45 21.78
C GLY A 17 27.11 11.88 20.38
N ALA A 18 28.09 11.11 19.89
CA ALA A 18 27.98 10.39 18.62
C ALA A 18 26.86 9.33 18.66
N ALA A 19 26.83 8.50 19.70
CA ALA A 19 25.78 7.50 19.88
C ALA A 19 24.37 8.12 19.98
N TRP A 20 24.24 9.25 20.67
CA TRP A 20 22.97 9.99 20.76
C TRP A 20 22.54 10.63 19.44
N ALA A 21 23.51 11.04 18.60
CA ALA A 21 23.24 11.55 17.27
C ALA A 21 22.74 10.45 16.33
N ASP A 22 23.38 9.28 16.37
CA ASP A 22 22.99 8.10 15.60
C ASP A 22 21.60 7.59 15.99
N GLU A 23 21.32 7.48 17.29
CA GLU A 23 20.00 7.05 17.77
C GLU A 23 18.88 8.01 17.35
N ARG A 24 19.18 9.32 17.29
CA ARG A 24 18.23 10.32 16.77
C ARG A 24 18.03 10.17 15.26
N GLU A 25 19.09 9.87 14.52
CA GLU A 25 19.02 9.67 13.09
C GLU A 25 18.20 8.42 12.76
N GLU A 26 18.45 7.29 13.44
CA GLU A 26 17.65 6.07 13.31
C GLU A 26 16.17 6.31 13.62
N ARG A 27 15.87 7.06 14.70
CA ARG A 27 14.48 7.43 15.02
C ARG A 27 13.84 8.30 13.94
N ARG A 28 14.58 9.25 13.35
CA ARG A 28 14.09 10.09 12.25
C ARG A 28 13.82 9.28 10.99
N GLN A 29 14.75 8.39 10.62
CA GLN A 29 14.61 7.50 9.47
C GLN A 29 13.44 6.54 9.66
N GLY A 30 13.31 5.92 10.83
CA GLY A 30 12.17 5.07 11.17
C GLY A 30 10.82 5.82 11.13
N ALA A 31 10.78 7.07 11.59
CA ALA A 31 9.59 7.91 11.48
C ALA A 31 9.27 8.31 10.03
N ALA A 32 10.29 8.59 9.21
CA ALA A 32 10.12 8.89 7.80
C ALA A 32 9.62 7.68 7.01
N LEU A 33 10.18 6.49 7.25
CA LEU A 33 9.73 5.23 6.66
C LEU A 33 8.28 4.91 7.04
N ARG A 34 7.92 5.02 8.32
CA ARG A 34 6.53 4.83 8.78
C ARG A 34 5.57 5.80 8.10
N ARG A 35 5.93 7.08 7.96
CA ARG A 35 5.13 8.06 7.22
C ARG A 35 5.01 7.73 5.73
N ALA A 36 6.08 7.25 5.11
CA ALA A 36 6.07 6.84 3.71
C ALA A 36 5.17 5.62 3.49
N MET A 37 5.25 4.60 4.35
CA MET A 37 4.35 3.44 4.29
C MET A 37 2.89 3.83 4.52
N TRP A 38 2.61 4.66 5.53
CA TRP A 38 1.27 5.19 5.78
C TRP A 38 0.74 6.03 4.60
N GLY A 39 1.63 6.78 3.92
CA GLY A 39 1.30 7.54 2.72
C GLY A 39 0.94 6.63 1.55
N GLN A 40 1.70 5.56 1.33
CA GLN A 40 1.44 4.54 0.29
C GLN A 40 0.12 3.79 0.55
N GLU A 41 -0.13 3.36 1.78
CA GLU A 41 -1.39 2.72 2.16
C GLU A 41 -2.60 3.65 1.97
N ARG A 42 -2.47 4.93 2.35
CA ARG A 42 -3.55 5.92 2.15
C ARG A 42 -3.74 6.31 0.69
N GLN A 43 -2.68 6.33 -0.12
CA GLN A 43 -2.81 6.59 -1.56
C GLN A 43 -3.52 5.41 -2.24
N GLY A 44 -3.10 4.18 -1.94
CA GLY A 44 -3.80 2.98 -2.40
C GLY A 44 -5.27 2.95 -1.96
N ALA A 45 -5.56 3.32 -0.70
CA ALA A 45 -6.93 3.38 -0.19
C ALA A 45 -7.76 4.57 -0.73
N ARG A 46 -7.13 5.65 -1.20
CA ARG A 46 -7.81 6.79 -1.84
C ARG A 46 -8.24 6.47 -3.26
N ASP A 47 -7.44 5.69 -3.97
CA ASP A 47 -7.70 5.28 -5.34
C ASP A 47 -8.50 3.94 -5.38
N GLU A 48 -8.70 3.28 -4.24
CA GLU A 48 -9.51 2.07 -4.09
C GLU A 48 -11.02 2.39 -4.11
N LEU A 49 -11.71 1.91 -5.15
CA LEU A 49 -13.17 1.95 -5.20
C LEU A 49 -13.77 0.78 -4.41
N ARG A 50 -14.46 1.08 -3.31
CA ARG A 50 -15.26 0.09 -2.56
C ARG A 50 -16.74 0.20 -2.92
N ALA A 51 -17.28 -0.85 -3.54
CA ALA A 51 -18.68 -0.94 -3.89
C ALA A 51 -19.31 -2.24 -3.36
N ARG A 52 -20.60 -2.17 -3.02
CA ARG A 52 -21.44 -3.37 -2.83
C ARG A 52 -22.34 -3.53 -4.03
N VAL A 53 -22.27 -4.67 -4.69
CA VAL A 53 -23.05 -4.98 -5.88
C VAL A 53 -23.96 -6.18 -5.63
N TRP A 54 -25.14 -6.12 -6.22
CA TRP A 54 -26.07 -7.25 -6.25
C TRP A 54 -26.01 -7.89 -7.63
N LEU A 55 -25.77 -9.20 -7.66
CA LEU A 55 -25.71 -9.96 -8.91
C LEU A 55 -27.04 -10.67 -9.13
N SER A 56 -27.38 -10.91 -10.40
CA SER A 56 -28.49 -11.80 -10.74
C SER A 56 -28.21 -13.22 -10.21
N ALA A 57 -29.26 -14.02 -10.04
CA ALA A 57 -29.12 -15.40 -9.57
C ALA A 57 -28.22 -16.24 -10.50
N ASP A 58 -28.34 -16.04 -11.80
CA ASP A 58 -27.56 -16.73 -12.83
C ASP A 58 -26.08 -16.36 -12.76
N ALA A 59 -25.78 -15.05 -12.72
CA ALA A 59 -24.39 -14.57 -12.58
C ALA A 59 -23.77 -15.07 -11.26
N SER A 60 -24.55 -15.10 -10.18
CA SER A 60 -24.11 -15.64 -8.88
C SER A 60 -23.75 -17.12 -8.97
N ARG A 61 -24.54 -17.94 -9.68
CA ARG A 61 -24.26 -19.37 -9.86
C ARG A 61 -23.01 -19.59 -10.70
N GLN A 62 -22.88 -18.85 -11.81
CA GLN A 62 -21.70 -18.93 -12.68
C GLN A 62 -20.43 -18.53 -11.93
N LEU A 63 -20.45 -17.43 -11.18
CA LEU A 63 -19.32 -16.96 -10.39
C LEU A 63 -18.88 -18.01 -9.36
N ARG A 64 -19.84 -18.62 -8.66
CA ARG A 64 -19.55 -19.72 -7.71
C ARG A 64 -18.94 -20.93 -8.39
N ALA A 65 -19.38 -21.29 -9.60
CA ALA A 65 -18.82 -22.40 -10.35
C ALA A 65 -17.37 -22.12 -10.80
N VAL A 66 -17.09 -20.91 -11.30
CA VAL A 66 -15.73 -20.47 -11.67
C VAL A 66 -14.80 -20.54 -10.47
N VAL A 67 -15.24 -20.02 -9.32
CA VAL A 67 -14.46 -20.03 -8.09
C VAL A 67 -14.23 -21.45 -7.57
N ALA A 68 -15.24 -22.33 -7.64
CA ALA A 68 -15.10 -23.73 -7.20
C ALA A 68 -14.06 -24.51 -8.02
N GLY A 69 -13.89 -24.18 -9.30
CA GLY A 69 -12.87 -24.78 -10.17
C GLY A 69 -11.45 -24.24 -9.96
N ARG A 70 -11.27 -23.19 -9.14
CA ARG A 70 -10.02 -22.45 -8.97
C ARG A 70 -9.65 -22.39 -7.50
N ALA A 71 -8.75 -23.28 -7.08
CA ALA A 71 -8.26 -23.28 -5.70
C ALA A 71 -7.69 -21.90 -5.32
N GLY A 72 -8.27 -21.27 -4.30
CA GLY A 72 -7.74 -20.06 -3.67
C GLY A 72 -8.27 -18.73 -4.17
N LEU A 73 -9.19 -18.68 -5.15
CA LEU A 73 -9.84 -17.44 -5.55
C LEU A 73 -11.13 -17.19 -4.76
N SER A 74 -11.39 -15.94 -4.40
CA SER A 74 -12.69 -15.50 -3.86
C SER A 74 -13.57 -14.89 -4.97
N PRO A 75 -14.91 -14.88 -4.81
CA PRO A 75 -15.81 -14.20 -5.75
C PRO A 75 -15.45 -12.73 -6.00
N GLU A 76 -15.03 -12.02 -4.94
CA GLU A 76 -14.62 -10.62 -5.01
C GLU A 76 -13.35 -10.43 -5.85
N GLN A 77 -12.38 -11.35 -5.72
CA GLN A 77 -11.16 -11.31 -6.53
C GLN A 77 -11.44 -11.52 -8.01
N VAL A 78 -12.37 -12.43 -8.35
CA VAL A 78 -12.81 -12.61 -9.73
C VAL A 78 -13.49 -11.35 -10.25
N LEU A 79 -14.40 -10.74 -9.48
CA LEU A 79 -15.05 -9.48 -9.87
C LEU A 79 -14.05 -8.33 -10.05
N ALA A 80 -13.03 -8.23 -9.20
CA ALA A 80 -11.96 -7.24 -9.35
C ALA A 80 -11.19 -7.44 -10.65
N GLN A 81 -10.81 -8.69 -10.98
CA GLN A 81 -10.13 -8.99 -12.24
C GLN A 81 -10.98 -8.70 -13.48
N LEU A 82 -12.30 -8.88 -13.39
CA LEU A 82 -13.22 -8.48 -14.44
C LEU A 82 -13.27 -6.96 -14.57
N ALA A 83 -13.36 -6.23 -13.46
CA ALA A 83 -13.38 -4.77 -13.47
C ALA A 83 -12.11 -4.16 -14.07
N ASP A 84 -10.94 -4.73 -13.78
CA ASP A 84 -9.66 -4.30 -14.35
C ASP A 84 -9.58 -4.46 -15.88
N ARG A 85 -10.35 -5.40 -16.42
CA ARG A 85 -10.43 -5.67 -17.87
C ARG A 85 -11.57 -4.93 -18.55
N ALA A 86 -12.48 -4.33 -17.79
CA ALA A 86 -13.61 -3.62 -18.36
C ALA A 86 -13.15 -2.37 -19.10
N ARG A 87 -13.62 -2.24 -20.33
CA ARG A 87 -13.51 -1.02 -21.14
C ARG A 87 -14.91 -0.44 -21.30
N VAL A 88 -14.99 0.85 -21.59
CA VAL A 88 -16.25 1.50 -21.95
C VAL A 88 -16.16 1.88 -23.41
N ASP A 89 -17.13 1.43 -24.21
CA ASP A 89 -17.33 1.85 -25.59
C ASP A 89 -18.69 2.57 -25.73
N ASP A 90 -19.06 2.90 -26.97
CA ASP A 90 -20.32 3.60 -27.27
C ASP A 90 -21.57 2.78 -26.90
N ALA A 91 -21.45 1.46 -26.73
CA ALA A 91 -22.54 0.56 -26.36
C ALA A 91 -22.58 0.26 -24.85
N GLY A 92 -21.52 0.59 -24.10
CA GLY A 92 -21.46 0.49 -22.64
C GLY A 92 -20.19 -0.19 -22.14
N ALA A 93 -20.29 -0.89 -21.00
CA ALA A 93 -19.16 -1.62 -20.44
C ALA A 93 -18.95 -2.95 -21.19
N VAL A 94 -17.78 -3.12 -21.80
CA VAL A 94 -17.37 -4.28 -22.57
C VAL A 94 -16.13 -4.92 -21.97
N LEU A 95 -16.03 -6.25 -22.10
CA LEU A 95 -14.87 -7.03 -21.71
C LEU A 95 -14.27 -7.65 -22.97
N ASP A 96 -12.99 -7.39 -23.22
CA ASP A 96 -12.24 -8.13 -24.25
C ASP A 96 -12.21 -9.63 -23.91
N PRO A 97 -12.20 -10.54 -24.88
CA PRO A 97 -12.08 -11.97 -24.60
C PRO A 97 -10.90 -12.28 -23.69
N PHE A 98 -11.14 -13.03 -22.62
CA PHE A 98 -10.13 -13.40 -21.63
C PHE A 98 -10.31 -14.85 -21.23
N VAL A 99 -9.19 -15.49 -20.93
CA VAL A 99 -9.17 -16.80 -20.28
C VAL A 99 -9.07 -16.51 -18.80
N LEU A 100 -10.12 -16.85 -18.07
CA LEU A 100 -10.04 -16.92 -16.61
C LEU A 100 -9.00 -17.97 -16.26
#